data_AF-A0A6A6ESV3-F1
#
_entry.id   AF-A0A6A6ESV3-F1
#
_cell.length_a   1.000
_cell.length_b   1.000
_cell.length_c   1.000
_cell.angle_alpha   90.00
_cell.angle_beta   90.00
_cell.angle_gamma   90.00
#
_symmetry.space_group_name_H-M   'P 1'
#
loop_
_entity.id
_entity.type
_entity.pdbx_description
1 polymer ?
#
loop_
_entity_poly.entity_id
_entity_poly.type
_entity_poly.pdbx_seq_one_letter_code
_entity_poly.pdbx_strand_id
1 'polypeptide(L)'
;MWNYLRSFFGQRLLPSPVTITGIRFPADGSKPHVLSLTTTTHGVNNGPDSFWGHIPDLRDFWKTPRAWQWRDIETFRLENQPLSNCNGLYVLFYSFDQESLPENSNFPNAIYGRQRAFAGDAFVVKLKGNEIGSDLGEDGWAVWDDVPLDILSLPVMKT
;
A
#
# COMPACT_ATOMS: atom_id res chain seq x y z
N MET A 1 37.23 -32.63 -8.46
CA MET A 1 36.13 -32.44 -9.43
C MET A 1 34.88 -33.04 -8.77
N TRP A 2 33.80 -32.25 -8.60
CA TRP A 2 32.44 -32.65 -8.15
C TRP A 2 32.36 -33.14 -6.68
N ASN A 3 31.51 -32.65 -5.75
CA ASN A 3 30.25 -31.91 -5.84
C ASN A 3 29.99 -31.09 -4.55
N TYR A 4 29.95 -29.76 -4.65
CA TYR A 4 29.26 -28.91 -3.68
C TYR A 4 27.96 -28.41 -4.33
N LEU A 5 26.93 -29.26 -4.33
CA LEU A 5 25.56 -28.81 -4.54
C LEU A 5 24.89 -28.78 -3.18
N ARG A 6 25.13 -27.69 -2.43
CA ARG A 6 24.23 -27.32 -1.35
C ARG A 6 22.93 -26.85 -2.01
N SER A 7 21.89 -27.64 -1.83
CA SER A 7 20.51 -27.29 -2.12
C SER A 7 20.19 -25.88 -1.60
N PHE A 8 19.93 -24.96 -2.52
CA PHE A 8 19.49 -23.58 -2.28
C PHE A 8 17.95 -23.51 -2.21
N PHE A 9 17.32 -24.42 -1.47
CA PHE A 9 15.89 -24.33 -1.14
C PHE A 9 15.71 -24.03 0.34
N GLY A 10 16.18 -22.86 0.77
CA GLY A 10 15.62 -22.25 1.96
C GLY A 10 14.20 -21.81 1.60
N GLN A 11 13.19 -22.53 2.10
CA GLN A 11 11.83 -22.00 2.10
C GLN A 11 11.87 -20.67 2.86
N ARG A 12 11.80 -19.58 2.11
CA ARG A 12 11.68 -18.25 2.70
C ARG A 12 10.37 -18.22 3.48
N LEU A 13 10.46 -18.12 4.80
CA LEU A 13 9.28 -18.07 5.66
C LEU A 13 8.41 -16.88 5.24
N LEU A 14 7.09 -17.10 5.18
CA LEU A 14 6.16 -16.03 4.93
C LEU A 14 6.20 -15.05 6.11
N PRO A 15 6.14 -13.73 5.86
CA PRO A 15 6.14 -12.74 6.93
C PRO A 15 4.88 -12.89 7.78
N SER A 16 5.01 -12.57 9.06
CA SER A 16 3.86 -12.55 9.96
C SER A 16 2.97 -11.34 9.66
N PRO A 17 1.63 -11.47 9.73
CA PRO A 17 0.74 -10.33 9.64
C PRO A 17 1.08 -9.25 10.67
N VAL A 18 1.17 -8.00 10.21
CA VAL A 18 1.32 -6.82 11.07
C VAL A 18 0.13 -5.90 10.89
N THR A 19 -0.21 -5.14 11.94
CA THR A 19 -1.24 -4.10 11.85
C THR A 19 -0.57 -2.74 11.78
N ILE A 20 -0.98 -1.94 10.81
CA ILE A 20 -0.45 -0.62 10.55
C ILE A 20 -1.58 0.39 10.38
N THR A 21 -1.25 1.66 10.57
CA THR A 21 -2.14 2.78 10.28
C THR A 21 -1.96 3.20 8.82
N GLY A 22 -3.05 3.12 8.05
CA GLY A 22 -3.12 3.64 6.68
C GLY A 22 -4.13 4.78 6.57
N ILE A 23 -4.22 5.36 5.38
CA ILE A 23 -5.27 6.30 5.00
C ILE A 23 -6.24 5.59 4.06
N ARG A 24 -7.54 5.79 4.26
CA ARG A 24 -8.57 5.43 3.30
C ARG A 24 -9.14 6.70 2.67
N PHE A 25 -9.25 6.67 1.35
CA PHE A 25 -9.95 7.66 0.52
C PHE A 25 -11.21 6.97 -0.03
N PRO A 26 -12.37 7.13 0.62
CA PRO A 26 -13.59 6.43 0.26
C PRO A 26 -14.13 6.87 -1.10
N ALA A 27 -14.57 5.92 -1.93
CA ALA A 27 -15.17 6.21 -3.23
C ALA A 27 -16.58 6.82 -3.14
N ASP A 28 -17.24 6.69 -1.99
CA ASP A 28 -18.55 7.30 -1.72
C ASP A 28 -18.50 8.81 -1.46
N GLY A 29 -17.30 9.41 -1.53
CA GLY A 29 -17.07 10.84 -1.30
C GLY A 29 -17.08 11.25 0.17
N SER A 30 -17.20 10.30 1.11
CA SER A 30 -17.02 10.60 2.53
C SER A 30 -15.57 11.02 2.83
N LYS A 31 -15.37 11.68 3.98
CA LYS A 31 -14.08 12.29 4.31
C LYS A 31 -12.97 11.24 4.37
N PRO A 32 -11.79 11.52 3.77
CA PRO A 32 -10.60 10.71 4.00
C PRO A 32 -10.31 10.61 5.49
N HIS A 33 -9.88 9.43 5.94
CA HIS A 33 -9.60 9.17 7.35
C HIS A 33 -8.52 8.09 7.47
N VAL A 34 -7.81 8.13 8.60
CA VAL A 34 -6.87 7.07 8.96
C VAL A 34 -7.59 5.88 9.58
N LEU A 35 -7.08 4.68 9.35
CA LEU A 35 -7.63 3.43 9.88
C LEU A 35 -6.53 2.37 10.07
N SER A 36 -6.81 1.39 10.92
CA SER A 36 -5.95 0.22 11.09
C SER A 36 -6.18 -0.78 9.96
N LEU A 37 -5.09 -1.24 9.36
CA LEU A 37 -5.05 -2.24 8.30
C LEU A 37 -4.11 -3.37 8.71
N THR A 38 -4.58 -4.60 8.67
CA THR A 38 -3.74 -5.79 8.90
C THR A 38 -3.23 -6.30 7.57
N THR A 39 -1.92 -6.58 7.48
CA THR A 39 -1.33 -7.11 6.26
C THR A 39 -1.64 -8.59 6.06
N THR A 40 -1.68 -9.05 4.82
CA THR A 40 -1.83 -10.47 4.46
C THR A 40 -0.76 -10.91 3.47
N THR A 41 -0.42 -12.19 3.49
CA THR A 41 0.38 -12.88 2.47
C THR A 41 -0.52 -13.64 1.48
N HIS A 42 -1.81 -13.78 1.81
CA HIS A 42 -2.75 -14.59 1.05
C HIS A 42 -3.19 -13.87 -0.23
N GLY A 43 -2.94 -14.49 -1.39
CA GLY A 43 -3.29 -13.92 -2.70
C GLY A 43 -2.37 -12.78 -3.14
N VAL A 44 -1.18 -12.66 -2.54
CA VAL A 44 -0.17 -11.64 -2.85
C VAL A 44 0.81 -12.08 -3.93
N ASN A 45 1.18 -13.37 -3.93
CA ASN A 45 2.25 -13.97 -4.73
C ASN A 45 2.21 -13.73 -6.25
N ASN A 46 1.04 -13.43 -6.82
CA ASN A 46 0.88 -13.18 -8.26
C ASN A 46 0.45 -11.74 -8.58
N GLY A 47 0.38 -10.86 -7.58
CA GLY A 47 0.01 -9.46 -7.75
C GLY A 47 1.19 -8.56 -8.14
N PRO A 48 0.91 -7.33 -8.60
CA PRO A 48 1.94 -6.34 -8.90
C PRO A 48 2.81 -6.00 -7.68
N ASP A 49 2.26 -6.19 -6.49
CA ASP A 49 2.82 -5.94 -5.15
C ASP A 49 3.52 -7.16 -4.52
N SER A 50 3.65 -8.27 -5.26
CA SER A 50 4.18 -9.54 -4.76
C SER A 50 5.59 -9.45 -4.17
N PHE A 51 6.40 -8.49 -4.64
CA PHE A 51 7.78 -8.29 -4.19
C PHE A 51 7.90 -7.83 -2.74
N TRP A 52 6.82 -7.30 -2.13
CA TRP A 52 6.79 -6.96 -0.72
C TRP A 52 6.46 -8.15 0.20
N GLY A 53 5.94 -9.25 -0.34
CA GLY A 53 5.60 -10.47 0.38
C GLY A 53 4.31 -10.41 1.20
N HIS A 54 4.04 -9.29 1.85
CA HIS A 54 2.77 -8.99 2.50
C HIS A 54 2.38 -7.53 2.29
N ILE A 55 1.08 -7.31 2.13
CA ILE A 55 0.47 -5.99 1.89
C ILE A 55 -0.80 -5.83 2.72
N PRO A 56 -1.32 -4.61 2.94
CA PRO A 56 -2.61 -4.40 3.57
C PRO A 56 -3.70 -5.28 2.97
N ASP A 57 -4.50 -5.93 3.82
CA ASP A 57 -5.66 -6.69 3.38
C ASP A 57 -6.84 -5.76 3.13
N LEU A 58 -7.21 -5.60 1.86
CA LEU A 58 -8.23 -4.64 1.41
C LEU A 58 -9.55 -5.31 1.01
N ARG A 59 -9.64 -6.63 1.13
CA ARG A 59 -10.76 -7.44 0.64
C ARG A 59 -12.08 -7.08 1.30
N ASP A 60 -12.07 -6.73 2.58
CA ASP A 60 -13.26 -6.33 3.33
C ASP A 60 -13.84 -4.97 2.88
N PHE A 61 -13.01 -4.13 2.24
CA PHE A 61 -13.42 -2.83 1.74
C PHE A 61 -13.95 -2.91 0.31
N TRP A 62 -13.23 -3.59 -0.57
CA TRP A 62 -13.66 -3.75 -1.96
C TRP A 62 -14.78 -4.80 -2.13
N LYS A 63 -14.91 -5.75 -1.20
CA LYS A 63 -16.04 -6.71 -1.10
C LYS A 63 -16.24 -7.62 -2.32
N THR A 64 -15.39 -7.53 -3.34
CA THR A 64 -15.42 -8.41 -4.50
C THR A 64 -14.05 -9.09 -4.69
N PRO A 65 -14.01 -10.40 -5.00
CA PRO A 65 -12.75 -11.08 -5.30
C PRO A 65 -12.04 -10.48 -6.52
N ARG A 66 -12.81 -10.01 -7.51
CA ARG A 66 -12.28 -9.42 -8.74
C ARG A 66 -11.52 -8.13 -8.46
N ALA A 67 -12.03 -7.25 -7.58
CA ALA A 67 -11.33 -6.04 -7.22
C ALA A 67 -9.94 -6.28 -6.62
N TRP A 68 -9.80 -7.32 -5.79
CA TRP A 68 -8.51 -7.74 -5.25
C TRP A 68 -7.56 -8.30 -6.31
N GLN A 69 -8.09 -9.05 -7.28
CA GLN A 69 -7.31 -9.60 -8.39
C GLN A 69 -6.84 -8.50 -9.36
N TRP A 70 -7.66 -7.46 -9.53
CA TRP A 70 -7.41 -6.30 -10.39
C TRP A 70 -6.85 -5.11 -9.62
N ARG A 71 -6.22 -5.38 -8.46
CA ARG A 71 -5.54 -4.35 -7.69
C ARG A 71 -4.24 -3.95 -8.38
N ASP A 72 -3.84 -2.72 -8.16
CA ASP A 72 -2.54 -2.20 -8.55
C ASP A 72 -1.99 -1.25 -7.49
N ILE A 73 -0.74 -0.86 -7.69
CA ILE A 73 0.01 -0.01 -6.78
C ILE A 73 0.65 1.17 -7.51
N GLU A 74 0.76 2.28 -6.82
CA GLU A 74 1.65 3.37 -7.21
C GLU A 74 2.40 3.86 -5.97
N THR A 75 3.56 4.47 -6.18
CA THR A 75 4.33 5.08 -5.09
C THR A 75 4.46 6.57 -5.29
N PHE A 76 4.60 7.28 -4.18
CA PHE A 76 4.89 8.71 -4.18
C PHE A 76 5.68 9.09 -2.94
N ARG A 77 6.40 10.20 -3.02
CA ARG A 77 7.17 10.74 -1.90
C ARG A 77 6.55 12.02 -1.39
N LEU A 78 6.53 12.14 -0.07
CA LEU A 78 6.34 13.43 0.58
C LEU A 78 7.68 13.88 1.13
N GLU A 79 8.10 15.05 0.68
CA GLU A 79 9.34 15.70 1.11
C GLU A 79 9.03 17.13 1.52
N ASN A 80 9.84 17.68 2.42
CA ASN A 80 9.72 19.07 2.89
C ASN A 80 8.32 19.44 3.40
N GLN A 81 7.58 18.48 3.96
CA GLN A 81 6.30 18.76 4.59
C GLN A 81 6.48 19.54 5.90
N PRO A 82 5.51 20.40 6.28
CA PRO A 82 5.55 21.13 7.54
C PRO A 82 5.74 20.23 8.77
N LEU A 83 5.25 19.00 8.68
CA LEU A 83 5.36 17.97 9.71
C LEU A 83 6.37 16.93 9.23
N SER A 84 7.56 16.89 9.86
CA SER A 84 8.69 16.09 9.37
C SER A 84 8.43 14.59 9.41
N ASN A 85 7.62 14.12 10.37
CA ASN A 85 7.16 12.74 10.48
C ASN A 85 6.28 12.29 9.29
N CYS A 86 5.66 13.24 8.57
CA CYS A 86 4.88 12.97 7.37
C CYS A 86 5.74 12.82 6.11
N ASN A 87 7.04 13.12 6.17
CA ASN A 87 7.93 12.83 5.06
C ASN A 87 8.16 11.30 4.94
N GLY A 88 8.39 10.83 3.73
CA GLY A 88 8.71 9.43 3.46
C GLY A 88 8.17 8.91 2.13
N LEU A 89 8.35 7.61 1.93
CA LEU A 89 7.83 6.87 0.77
C LEU A 89 6.47 6.26 1.11
N TYR A 90 5.49 6.57 0.29
CA TYR A 90 4.12 6.09 0.43
C TYR A 90 3.74 5.18 -0.73
N VAL A 91 2.87 4.23 -0.44
CA VAL A 91 2.30 3.29 -1.41
C VAL A 91 0.80 3.50 -1.44
N LEU A 92 0.29 3.80 -2.63
CA LEU A 92 -1.12 3.82 -2.96
C LEU A 92 -1.53 2.43 -3.47
N PHE A 93 -2.55 1.86 -2.86
CA PHE A 93 -3.24 0.65 -3.30
C PHE A 93 -4.63 1.02 -3.82
N TYR A 94 -4.99 0.49 -4.97
CA TYR A 94 -6.27 0.75 -5.62
C TYR A 94 -6.68 -0.42 -6.51
N SER A 95 -7.92 -0.42 -7.01
CA SER A 95 -8.41 -1.40 -7.99
C SER A 95 -8.77 -0.74 -9.32
N PHE A 96 -8.73 -1.52 -10.39
CA PHE A 96 -9.26 -1.17 -11.72
C PHE A 96 -10.64 -1.77 -12.02
N ASP A 97 -11.26 -2.49 -11.07
CA ASP A 97 -12.54 -3.17 -11.26
C ASP A 97 -13.75 -2.20 -11.28
N GLN A 98 -13.82 -1.34 -12.30
CA GLN A 98 -14.91 -0.36 -12.51
C GLN A 98 -16.27 -1.02 -12.78
N GLU A 99 -16.28 -2.31 -13.14
CA GLU A 99 -17.52 -3.07 -13.32
C GLU A 99 -18.19 -3.37 -11.96
N SER A 100 -17.39 -3.56 -10.91
CA SER A 100 -17.89 -3.97 -9.60
C SER A 100 -17.80 -2.87 -8.53
N LEU A 101 -16.97 -1.85 -8.77
CA LEU A 101 -16.71 -0.77 -7.83
C LEU A 101 -17.00 0.60 -8.45
N PRO A 102 -17.51 1.57 -7.66
CA PRO A 102 -17.74 2.93 -8.13
C PRO A 102 -16.42 3.62 -8.47
N GLU A 103 -16.44 4.57 -9.39
CA GLU A 103 -15.28 5.43 -9.64
C GLU A 103 -14.97 6.29 -8.41
N ASN A 104 -13.70 6.40 -8.06
CA ASN A 104 -13.20 7.20 -6.96
C ASN A 104 -12.49 8.45 -7.49
N SER A 105 -13.09 9.60 -7.19
CA SER A 105 -12.56 10.93 -7.48
C SER A 105 -12.09 11.67 -6.21
N ASN A 106 -12.09 10.99 -5.06
CA ASN A 106 -11.81 11.53 -3.74
C ASN A 106 -10.33 11.40 -3.36
N PHE A 107 -9.41 11.43 -4.34
CA PHE A 107 -7.98 11.33 -4.11
C PHE A 107 -7.26 12.65 -4.44
N PRO A 108 -6.28 13.10 -3.65
CA PRO A 108 -5.66 14.41 -3.82
C PRO A 108 -4.91 14.57 -5.15
N ASN A 109 -5.31 15.58 -5.93
CA ASN A 109 -4.65 15.93 -7.19
C ASN A 109 -3.19 16.36 -6.98
N ALA A 110 -2.88 16.98 -5.84
CA ALA A 110 -1.56 17.53 -5.55
C ALA A 110 -0.46 16.47 -5.44
N ILE A 111 -0.81 15.21 -5.16
CA ILE A 111 0.16 14.10 -5.05
C ILE A 111 0.80 13.79 -6.41
N TYR A 112 0.00 13.75 -7.48
CA TYR A 112 0.47 13.41 -8.83
C TYR A 112 0.42 14.58 -9.82
N GLY A 113 0.00 15.77 -9.37
CA GLY A 113 -0.21 16.93 -10.22
C GLY A 113 -1.35 16.78 -11.23
N ARG A 114 -2.19 15.75 -11.08
CA ARG A 114 -3.31 15.44 -11.97
C ARG A 114 -4.39 14.66 -11.24
N GLN A 115 -5.61 14.72 -11.77
CA GLN A 115 -6.68 13.85 -11.33
C GLN A 115 -6.35 12.39 -11.68
N ARG A 116 -6.59 11.51 -10.71
CA ARG A 116 -6.51 10.06 -10.87
C ARG A 116 -7.91 9.50 -10.69
N ALA A 117 -8.25 8.53 -11.53
CA ALA A 117 -9.47 7.74 -11.39
C ALA A 117 -9.09 6.33 -10.94
N PHE A 118 -9.76 5.85 -9.90
CA PHE A 118 -9.63 4.50 -9.38
C PHE A 118 -11.00 3.85 -9.28
N ALA A 119 -11.05 2.52 -9.17
CA ALA A 119 -12.28 1.82 -8.84
C ALA A 119 -12.30 1.50 -7.33
N GLY A 120 -13.36 1.93 -6.66
CA GLY A 120 -13.58 1.76 -5.23
C GLY A 120 -12.61 2.55 -4.37
N ASP A 121 -12.54 2.20 -3.10
CA ASP A 121 -11.71 2.92 -2.13
C ASP A 121 -10.22 2.84 -2.50
N ALA A 122 -9.51 3.93 -2.29
CA ALA A 122 -8.07 4.01 -2.43
C ALA A 122 -7.41 4.05 -1.06
N PHE A 123 -6.29 3.34 -0.90
CA PHE A 123 -5.61 3.19 0.38
C PHE A 123 -4.16 3.63 0.27
N VAL A 124 -3.68 4.40 1.24
CA VAL A 124 -2.29 4.83 1.30
C VAL A 124 -1.65 4.31 2.58
N VAL A 125 -0.48 3.69 2.45
CA VAL A 125 0.34 3.24 3.58
C VAL A 125 1.78 3.73 3.43
N LYS A 126 2.52 3.76 4.53
CA LYS A 126 3.91 4.25 4.55
C LYS A 126 4.87 3.07 4.55
N LEU A 127 5.84 3.07 3.65
CA LEU A 127 6.93 2.09 3.67
C LEU A 127 7.99 2.56 4.66
N LYS A 128 8.48 1.65 5.51
CA LYS A 128 9.63 1.91 6.36
C LYS A 128 10.88 1.78 5.50
N GLY A 129 11.36 2.92 5.04
CA GLY A 129 12.52 2.97 4.16
C GLY A 129 12.49 4.11 3.18
N ASN A 130 13.62 4.31 2.52
CA ASN A 130 13.74 5.34 1.51
C ASN A 130 13.50 4.78 0.11
N GLU A 131 13.69 3.50 -0.21
CA GLU A 131 13.45 2.97 -1.54
C GLU A 131 12.78 1.58 -1.49
N ILE A 132 12.13 1.20 -2.59
CA ILE A 132 11.56 -0.15 -2.70
C ILE A 132 12.72 -1.15 -2.68
N GLY A 133 12.73 -2.02 -1.68
CA GLY A 133 13.74 -3.08 -1.55
C GLY A 133 15.05 -2.65 -0.89
N SER A 134 15.22 -1.38 -0.49
CA SER A 134 16.42 -0.94 0.25
C SER A 134 16.36 -1.32 1.73
N ASP A 135 15.18 -1.19 2.34
CA ASP A 135 14.98 -1.33 3.77
C ASP A 135 14.01 -2.49 4.04
N LEU A 136 14.50 -3.69 3.76
CA LEU A 136 13.78 -4.93 4.02
C LEU A 136 13.96 -5.36 5.48
N GLY A 137 12.97 -6.05 6.03
CA GLY A 137 13.02 -6.64 7.37
C GLY A 137 14.07 -7.74 7.47
N GLU A 138 14.30 -8.25 8.68
CA GLU A 138 15.24 -9.38 8.90
C GLU A 138 14.84 -10.64 8.10
N ASP A 139 13.56 -10.77 7.75
CA ASP A 139 12.97 -11.80 6.89
C ASP A 139 13.06 -11.49 5.38
N GLY A 140 13.68 -10.36 5.05
CA GLY A 140 13.83 -9.80 3.71
C GLY A 140 12.54 -9.20 3.14
N TRP A 141 11.43 -9.15 3.88
CA TRP A 141 10.15 -8.65 3.37
C TRP A 141 10.01 -7.14 3.61
N ALA A 142 8.96 -6.54 3.06
CA ALA A 142 8.69 -5.12 3.29
C ALA A 142 8.52 -4.82 4.78
N VAL A 143 9.00 -3.67 5.23
CA VAL A 143 8.61 -3.15 6.54
C VAL A 143 7.73 -1.94 6.33
N TRP A 144 6.65 -1.86 7.08
CA TRP A 144 5.65 -0.81 7.00
C TRP A 144 5.72 0.08 8.24
N ASP A 145 5.52 1.38 8.06
CA ASP A 145 5.40 2.35 9.16
C ASP A 145 3.94 2.80 9.29
N ASP A 146 3.57 3.22 10.49
CA ASP A 146 2.31 3.92 10.71
C ASP A 146 2.33 5.27 9.98
N VAL A 147 1.25 5.53 9.24
CA VAL A 147 0.98 6.88 8.73
C VAL A 147 0.68 7.81 9.92
N PRO A 148 1.29 9.01 10.00
CA PRO A 148 0.96 9.97 11.05
C PRO A 148 -0.51 10.40 11.04
N LEU A 149 -1.13 10.50 12.22
CA LEU A 149 -2.56 10.83 12.35
C LEU A 149 -2.91 12.23 11.82
N ASP A 150 -1.93 13.14 11.82
CA ASP A 150 -2.03 14.51 11.36
C ASP A 150 -1.78 14.69 9.85
N ILE A 151 -1.46 13.62 9.11
CA ILE A 151 -1.13 13.70 7.68
C ILE A 151 -2.24 14.32 6.84
N LEU A 152 -3.50 14.09 7.20
CA LEU A 152 -4.67 14.61 6.48
C LEU A 152 -4.85 16.13 6.63
N SER A 153 -4.11 16.75 7.55
CA SER A 153 -4.06 18.21 7.68
C SER A 153 -3.16 18.88 6.64
N LEU A 154 -2.28 18.10 5.98
CA LEU A 154 -1.34 18.62 5.01
C LEU A 154 -2.05 19.17 3.77
N PRO A 155 -1.59 20.31 3.21
CA PRO A 155 -2.17 20.86 1.97
C PRO A 155 -2.18 19.88 0.79
N VAL A 156 -1.15 19.03 0.68
CA VAL A 156 -1.02 18.03 -0.39
C VAL A 156 -2.07 16.90 -0.30
N MET A 157 -2.68 16.70 0.87
CA MET A 157 -3.68 15.66 1.12
C MET A 157 -5.12 16.11 0.91
N LYS A 158 -5.34 17.35 0.45
CA LYS A 158 -6.68 17.87 0.19
C LYS A 158 -7.22 17.35 -1.15
N THR A 159 -8.42 16.80 -1.10
CA THR A 159 -9.21 16.27 -2.22
C THR A 159 -10.05 17.37 -2.86
#